data_AF-A0A200RBE3-F1
#
_entry.id   AF-A0A200RBE3-F1
#
_cell.length_a   1.000
_cell.length_b   1.000
_cell.length_c   1.000
_cell.angle_alpha   90.00
_cell.angle_beta   90.00
_cell.angle_gamma   90.00
#
_symmetry.space_group_name_H-M   'P 1'
#
loop_
_entity.id
_entity.type
_entity.pdbx_description
1 polymer ?
#
loop_
_entity_poly.entity_id
_entity_poly.type
_entity_poly.pdbx_seq_one_letter_code
_entity_poly.pdbx_strand_id
1 'polypeptide(L)'
;MELLSSSTALNFKPSLSHHFHLSTSSIHFSNSNPLLQPNYKPTNFPKLTSSSRQFHLSQSSTRKLPSQLAVSASAVSLDAEKDKLPADIEVTEIQEPGSRVRLSVNVPPVVCEDCYQRVLAEITKKAKVPGFRPGKKVPESILIHHVGKSFVRKATIESILRRTLPHAMSSVTGRALKDSVRITTKFSDMDESFSFPHDYLRYDAVVDVAPEIKWVPEKGYANLKIVVEIDNDIDAQIACEAEIKRRHKALGSLRIVTDRGLQVVGDVAVLNISTTKVTKDDDVERIPSAESKGFQLDTEEADNLPPGFLDSIIGIQGGETKSFPLVFPESWKQENLRGVHAQFTVECKELFYRDLPVLDDSLAERLLPGCSTLAEVVKESILQRCKEIEQTAKEQATDNAILDQLCKMIEVDIPRSLFEEQGRQLYGAKLLQIQANMKLDEQQLASLSSPKAVNEYLEYERENITHLVKQNLAVGDIFKRENLQFSTEELVKEVENSIAEFKRNNQEYDEERVKDQVQEILEGAKVLEWLREHATIEYVTK
;
A
#
# COMPACT_ATOMS: atom_id res chain seq x y z
N MET A 1 49.08 -9.62 48.28
CA MET A 1 48.25 -9.62 49.49
C MET A 1 46.93 -8.94 49.10
N GLU A 2 45.69 -9.45 49.25
CA GLU A 2 45.09 -10.78 49.55
C GLU A 2 43.60 -10.72 49.09
N LEU A 3 42.88 -11.79 48.73
CA LEU A 3 43.26 -13.20 48.52
C LEU A 3 42.32 -13.88 47.48
N LEU A 4 42.82 -14.99 46.92
CA LEU A 4 42.14 -16.04 46.14
C LEU A 4 40.77 -16.51 46.68
N SER A 5 39.83 -16.81 45.77
CA SER A 5 38.92 -17.96 45.91
C SER A 5 38.38 -18.46 44.56
N SER A 6 39.07 -19.44 43.99
CA SER A 6 38.62 -20.22 42.83
C SER A 6 37.86 -21.48 43.27
N SER A 7 36.76 -21.83 42.60
CA SER A 7 36.40 -23.23 42.29
C SER A 7 35.38 -23.25 41.13
N THR A 8 35.71 -23.82 39.96
CA THR A 8 35.57 -25.24 39.57
C THR A 8 34.11 -25.70 39.49
N ALA A 9 33.59 -26.37 38.44
CA ALA A 9 33.86 -26.45 37.00
C ALA A 9 32.76 -27.36 36.40
N LEU A 10 32.38 -27.19 35.12
CA LEU A 10 32.20 -28.28 34.13
C LEU A 10 31.70 -27.74 32.78
N ASN A 11 32.28 -28.25 31.70
CA ASN A 11 31.97 -27.88 30.31
C ASN A 11 30.69 -28.57 29.81
N PHE A 12 29.97 -27.92 28.88
CA PHE A 12 29.63 -28.50 27.56
C PHE A 12 29.19 -27.40 26.56
N LYS A 13 29.86 -27.33 25.41
CA LYS A 13 29.36 -26.76 24.14
C LYS A 13 28.58 -27.88 23.38
N PRO A 14 27.81 -27.65 22.28
CA PRO A 14 27.83 -26.48 21.39
C PRO A 14 26.46 -26.00 20.79
N SER A 15 26.57 -24.96 19.95
CA SER A 15 25.89 -24.80 18.63
C SER A 15 24.50 -24.15 18.47
N LEU A 16 24.45 -23.26 17.46
CA LEU A 16 23.34 -22.92 16.54
C LEU A 16 22.11 -22.16 17.07
N SER A 17 22.13 -20.84 16.88
CA SER A 17 20.94 -20.02 16.65
C SER A 17 21.15 -19.16 15.39
N HIS A 18 20.44 -19.49 14.30
CA HIS A 18 20.50 -18.75 13.04
C HIS A 18 19.82 -17.38 13.17
N HIS A 19 20.58 -16.30 12.98
CA HIS A 19 20.01 -14.99 12.71
C HIS A 19 19.72 -14.87 11.20
N PHE A 20 18.45 -14.98 10.82
CA PHE A 20 18.00 -14.64 9.46
C PHE A 20 17.88 -13.12 9.32
N HIS A 21 18.97 -12.48 8.85
CA HIS A 21 18.87 -11.15 8.27
C HIS A 21 18.31 -11.28 6.85
N LEU A 22 17.06 -10.83 6.65
CA LEU A 22 16.52 -10.65 5.30
C LEU A 22 16.97 -9.28 4.77
N SER A 23 17.92 -9.33 3.83
CA SER A 23 18.45 -8.17 3.12
C SER A 23 17.37 -7.49 2.28
N THR A 24 17.28 -6.17 2.37
CA THR A 24 16.48 -5.31 1.49
C THR A 24 17.05 -5.34 0.07
N SER A 25 16.45 -6.14 -0.82
CA SER A 25 16.82 -6.15 -2.24
C SER A 25 16.05 -5.09 -3.02
N SER A 26 16.72 -3.98 -3.34
CA SER A 26 16.22 -2.93 -4.22
C SER A 26 15.91 -3.49 -5.61
N ILE A 27 14.68 -3.28 -6.09
CA ILE A 27 14.24 -3.79 -7.41
C ILE A 27 14.81 -2.89 -8.51
N HIS A 28 15.78 -3.40 -9.26
CA HIS A 28 16.23 -2.78 -10.50
C HIS A 28 15.29 -3.14 -11.66
N PHE A 29 14.80 -2.13 -12.39
CA PHE A 29 14.19 -2.32 -13.71
C PHE A 29 15.28 -2.59 -14.74
N SER A 30 15.48 -3.85 -15.12
CA SER A 30 16.28 -4.23 -16.30
C SER A 30 15.35 -4.58 -17.47
N ASN A 31 15.30 -3.70 -18.47
CA ASN A 31 14.38 -3.84 -19.60
C ASN A 31 15.00 -4.66 -20.74
N SER A 32 14.74 -5.97 -20.78
CA SER A 32 15.16 -6.82 -21.92
C SER A 32 14.35 -8.13 -22.01
N ASN A 33 13.35 -8.18 -22.91
CA ASN A 33 13.39 -9.12 -24.05
C ASN A 33 12.23 -8.87 -25.06
N PRO A 34 12.45 -9.16 -26.36
CA PRO A 34 11.50 -8.85 -27.42
C PRO A 34 10.54 -10.02 -27.76
N LEU A 35 9.66 -9.76 -28.73
CA LEU A 35 8.77 -10.70 -29.45
C LEU A 35 7.46 -11.09 -28.76
N LEU A 36 6.39 -10.37 -29.10
CA LEU A 36 5.11 -10.93 -29.56
C LEU A 36 4.28 -9.81 -30.21
N GLN A 37 4.02 -9.89 -31.53
CA GLN A 37 3.15 -8.96 -32.24
C GLN A 37 1.67 -9.31 -32.02
N PRO A 38 0.79 -8.30 -31.88
CA PRO A 38 -0.62 -8.44 -32.24
C PRO A 38 -0.99 -7.53 -33.43
N ASN A 39 -1.58 -8.12 -34.47
CA ASN A 39 -2.21 -7.38 -35.57
C ASN A 39 -3.41 -6.57 -35.06
N TYR A 40 -3.45 -5.27 -35.36
CA TYR A 40 -4.68 -4.47 -35.30
C TYR A 40 -4.82 -3.56 -36.53
N LYS A 41 -6.04 -3.50 -37.08
CA LYS A 41 -6.44 -2.54 -38.12
C LYS A 41 -7.03 -1.28 -37.46
N PRO A 42 -6.93 -0.10 -38.09
CA PRO A 42 -7.35 1.15 -37.46
C PRO A 42 -8.86 1.39 -37.59
N THR A 43 -9.48 1.91 -36.52
CA THR A 43 -10.78 2.59 -36.56
C THR A 43 -10.72 3.86 -35.72
N ASN A 44 -11.34 4.94 -36.21
CA ASN A 44 -11.17 6.31 -35.72
C ASN A 44 -11.65 6.54 -34.28
N PHE A 45 -10.91 7.35 -33.52
CA PHE A 45 -11.34 7.93 -32.24
C PHE A 45 -11.86 9.37 -32.42
N PRO A 46 -12.97 9.76 -31.79
CA PRO A 46 -13.19 11.14 -31.38
C PRO A 46 -12.48 11.43 -30.04
N LYS A 47 -12.04 12.67 -29.85
CA LYS A 47 -11.35 13.12 -28.62
C LYS A 47 -12.28 13.07 -27.41
N LEU A 48 -11.81 12.47 -26.30
CA LEU A 48 -12.35 12.67 -24.96
C LEU A 48 -11.20 12.92 -23.99
N THR A 49 -11.30 14.00 -23.23
CA THR A 49 -10.34 14.42 -22.21
C THR A 49 -10.72 13.81 -20.86
N SER A 50 -9.94 12.85 -20.39
CA SER A 50 -9.90 12.45 -18.99
C SER A 50 -8.51 11.90 -18.67
N SER A 51 -7.80 12.51 -17.72
CA SER A 51 -6.52 11.98 -17.24
C SER A 51 -6.78 10.63 -16.57
N SER A 52 -6.25 9.54 -17.13
CA SER A 52 -6.38 8.20 -16.55
C SER A 52 -5.50 8.07 -15.29
N ARG A 53 -5.99 8.57 -14.15
CA ARG A 53 -5.43 8.25 -12.84
C ARG A 53 -5.78 6.79 -12.53
N GLN A 54 -4.84 5.88 -12.79
CA GLN A 54 -5.01 4.46 -12.48
C GLN A 54 -4.98 4.23 -10.96
N PHE A 55 -6.15 4.33 -10.32
CA PHE A 55 -6.32 3.95 -8.92
C PHE A 55 -6.68 2.47 -8.82
N HIS A 56 -5.76 1.64 -8.32
CA HIS A 56 -6.01 0.23 -8.09
C HIS A 56 -6.89 0.02 -6.85
N LEU A 57 -8.20 -0.15 -7.07
CA LEU A 57 -9.16 -0.53 -6.05
C LEU A 57 -8.88 -1.97 -5.55
N SER A 58 -8.30 -2.10 -4.36
CA SER A 58 -7.95 -3.41 -3.77
C SER A 58 -9.02 -3.92 -2.79
N GLN A 59 -9.43 -5.19 -2.95
CA GLN A 59 -10.10 -5.96 -1.90
C GLN A 59 -9.30 -7.25 -1.58
N SER A 60 -9.30 -7.66 -0.31
CA SER A 60 -8.69 -8.91 0.14
C SER A 60 -9.74 -10.02 0.29
N SER A 61 -9.63 -11.10 -0.47
CA SER A 61 -10.53 -12.26 -0.35
C SER A 61 -10.21 -13.09 0.91
N THR A 62 -11.17 -13.21 1.85
CA THR A 62 -11.04 -14.09 3.01
C THR A 62 -11.70 -15.45 2.77
N ARG A 63 -10.92 -16.45 2.37
CA ARG A 63 -11.40 -17.84 2.23
C ARG A 63 -11.55 -18.50 3.61
N LYS A 64 -12.72 -19.08 3.90
CA LYS A 64 -13.04 -19.68 5.20
C LYS A 64 -12.13 -20.88 5.55
N LEU A 65 -11.60 -20.89 6.77
CA LEU A 65 -10.93 -22.02 7.44
C LEU A 65 -11.54 -22.24 8.85
N PRO A 66 -11.41 -23.44 9.45
CA PRO A 66 -12.40 -23.92 10.42
C PRO A 66 -12.23 -23.42 11.86
N SER A 67 -13.39 -23.09 12.45
CA SER A 67 -13.71 -22.97 13.88
C SER A 67 -12.57 -23.04 14.91
N GLN A 68 -12.11 -21.87 15.34
CA GLN A 68 -11.88 -21.60 16.76
C GLN A 68 -12.81 -20.46 17.21
N LEU A 69 -13.27 -20.50 18.46
CA LEU A 69 -14.40 -19.70 18.95
C LEU A 69 -14.07 -18.21 19.11
N ALA A 70 -14.14 -17.46 18.01
CA ALA A 70 -14.37 -16.02 18.03
C ALA A 70 -15.88 -15.77 17.79
N VAL A 71 -16.51 -14.95 18.64
CA VAL A 71 -17.90 -14.50 18.43
C VAL A 71 -17.88 -13.43 17.35
N SER A 72 -17.99 -13.85 16.10
CA SER A 72 -17.98 -12.97 14.93
C SER A 72 -19.30 -12.22 14.79
N ALA A 73 -19.24 -10.88 14.75
CA ALA A 73 -20.39 -9.99 14.66
C ALA A 73 -21.08 -9.95 13.26
N SER A 74 -20.77 -10.89 12.37
CA SER A 74 -21.35 -10.97 11.02
C SER A 74 -22.78 -11.54 11.01
N ALA A 75 -23.72 -10.78 11.57
CA ALA A 75 -25.17 -10.88 11.31
C ALA A 75 -25.94 -9.69 11.90
N VAL A 76 -25.61 -8.46 11.49
CA VAL A 76 -26.45 -7.27 11.71
C VAL A 76 -26.90 -6.73 10.36
N SER A 77 -27.76 -7.49 9.68
CA SER A 77 -28.63 -6.94 8.64
C SER A 77 -29.57 -5.92 9.29
N LEU A 78 -29.59 -4.69 8.77
CA LEU A 78 -30.35 -3.55 9.31
C LEU A 78 -31.86 -3.62 8.98
N ASP A 79 -32.48 -4.79 9.17
CA ASP A 79 -33.94 -4.95 9.14
C ASP A 79 -34.54 -4.54 10.48
N ALA A 80 -34.64 -3.22 10.68
CA ALA A 80 -35.01 -2.61 11.93
C ALA A 80 -36.53 -2.49 12.16
N GLU A 81 -37.24 -3.62 12.21
CA GLU A 81 -38.31 -3.70 13.23
C GLU A 81 -37.61 -3.76 14.59
N LYS A 82 -37.41 -2.59 15.21
CA LYS A 82 -36.69 -2.46 16.48
C LYS A 82 -37.32 -3.37 17.54
N ASP A 83 -36.64 -4.46 17.88
CA ASP A 83 -36.98 -5.29 19.05
C ASP A 83 -36.91 -4.41 20.30
N LYS A 84 -38.10 -3.98 20.73
CA LYS A 84 -38.26 -2.98 21.77
C LYS A 84 -37.93 -3.62 23.11
N LEU A 85 -36.92 -3.06 23.79
CA LEU A 85 -36.60 -3.48 25.14
C LEU A 85 -37.77 -3.16 26.10
N PRO A 86 -38.03 -3.99 27.12
CA PRO A 86 -39.09 -3.75 28.09
C PRO A 86 -38.82 -2.56 29.03
N ALA A 87 -37.57 -2.10 29.10
CA ALA A 87 -37.11 -0.90 29.79
C ALA A 87 -35.91 -0.30 29.04
N ASP A 88 -35.67 0.99 29.20
CA ASP A 88 -34.51 1.67 28.64
C ASP A 88 -33.21 1.22 29.35
N ILE A 89 -32.11 1.20 28.61
CA ILE A 89 -30.77 0.91 29.15
C ILE A 89 -30.06 2.21 29.51
N GLU A 90 -29.26 2.20 30.57
CA GLU A 90 -28.41 3.33 30.94
C GLU A 90 -27.08 3.22 30.18
N VAL A 91 -26.72 4.26 29.42
CA VAL A 91 -25.49 4.31 28.62
C VAL A 91 -24.70 5.54 29.04
N THR A 92 -23.48 5.34 29.54
CA THR A 92 -22.55 6.43 29.85
C THR A 92 -21.45 6.45 28.81
N GLU A 93 -21.33 7.56 28.07
CA GLU A 93 -20.21 7.80 27.15
C GLU A 93 -18.98 8.33 27.91
N ILE A 94 -17.81 7.76 27.61
CA ILE A 94 -16.52 8.21 28.12
C ILE A 94 -15.59 8.37 26.90
N GLN A 95 -15.07 9.58 26.70
CA GLN A 95 -14.12 9.87 25.62
C GLN A 95 -12.73 9.29 25.96
N GLU A 96 -12.08 8.69 24.98
CA GLU A 96 -10.73 8.14 25.06
C GLU A 96 -9.82 8.70 23.96
N PRO A 97 -8.49 8.72 24.18
CA PRO A 97 -7.52 8.94 23.10
C PRO A 97 -7.64 7.89 21.98
N GLY A 98 -7.25 8.26 20.76
CA GLY A 98 -7.45 7.51 19.53
C GLY A 98 -8.79 7.75 18.87
N SER A 99 -9.39 8.94 19.03
CA SER A 99 -10.77 9.28 18.60
C SER A 99 -11.76 8.16 18.89
N ARG A 100 -11.87 7.82 20.17
CA ARG A 100 -12.58 6.64 20.65
C ARG A 100 -13.58 7.00 21.75
N VAL A 101 -14.72 6.31 21.74
CA VAL A 101 -15.71 6.38 22.81
C VAL A 101 -15.84 5.02 23.47
N ARG A 102 -15.75 4.98 24.80
CA ARG A 102 -16.19 3.85 25.62
C ARG A 102 -17.63 4.08 26.05
N LEU A 103 -18.51 3.16 25.68
CA LEU A 103 -19.89 3.07 26.13
C LEU A 103 -19.95 2.12 27.32
N SER A 104 -20.11 2.66 28.53
CA SER A 104 -20.41 1.84 29.71
C SER A 104 -21.92 1.63 29.78
N VAL A 105 -22.36 0.40 29.50
CA VAL A 105 -23.78 0.03 29.40
C VAL A 105 -24.20 -0.68 30.67
N ASN A 106 -25.24 -0.17 31.32
CA ASN A 106 -25.90 -0.79 32.46
C ASN A 106 -27.31 -1.25 32.05
N VAL A 107 -27.52 -2.57 32.03
CA VAL A 107 -28.75 -3.22 31.60
C VAL A 107 -29.60 -3.55 32.82
N PRO A 108 -30.83 -3.00 32.93
CA PRO A 108 -31.66 -3.19 34.11
C PRO A 108 -32.21 -4.63 34.18
N PRO A 109 -32.51 -5.16 35.39
CA PRO A 109 -32.95 -6.55 35.58
C PRO A 109 -34.18 -6.95 34.76
N VAL A 110 -35.08 -6.01 34.46
CA VAL A 110 -36.27 -6.24 33.62
C VAL A 110 -35.90 -6.68 32.20
N VAL A 111 -34.81 -6.13 31.63
CA VAL A 111 -34.30 -6.53 30.31
C VAL A 111 -33.56 -7.86 30.40
N CYS A 112 -32.84 -8.11 31.50
CA CYS A 112 -32.17 -9.40 31.76
C CYS A 112 -33.16 -10.56 31.87
N GLU A 113 -34.28 -10.38 32.59
CA GLU A 113 -35.41 -11.31 32.69
C GLU A 113 -36.06 -11.60 31.33
N ASP A 114 -36.35 -10.56 30.56
CA ASP A 114 -36.95 -10.65 29.23
C ASP A 114 -36.05 -11.41 28.21
N CYS A 115 -34.73 -11.23 28.30
CA CYS A 115 -33.74 -12.04 27.57
C CYS A 115 -33.69 -13.49 28.07
N TYR A 116 -33.70 -13.70 29.39
CA TYR A 116 -33.68 -15.03 30.01
C TYR A 116 -34.86 -15.89 29.58
N GLN A 117 -36.08 -15.35 29.61
CA GLN A 117 -37.29 -16.06 29.19
C GLN A 117 -37.27 -16.44 27.70
N ARG A 118 -36.72 -15.58 26.83
CA ARG A 118 -36.48 -15.91 25.40
C ARG A 118 -35.51 -17.08 25.27
N VAL A 119 -34.38 -17.06 25.98
CA VAL A 119 -33.38 -18.13 25.96
C VAL A 119 -33.98 -19.45 26.44
N LEU A 120 -34.75 -19.47 27.54
CA LEU A 120 -35.47 -20.67 27.96
C LEU A 120 -36.46 -21.18 26.89
N ALA A 121 -37.18 -20.29 26.23
CA ALA A 121 -38.11 -20.66 25.15
C ALA A 121 -37.39 -21.23 23.92
N GLU A 122 -36.23 -20.70 23.55
CA GLU A 122 -35.38 -21.25 22.49
C GLU A 122 -34.80 -22.61 22.84
N ILE A 123 -34.26 -22.75 24.06
CA ILE A 123 -33.73 -24.03 24.56
C ILE A 123 -34.85 -25.07 24.60
N THR A 124 -36.06 -24.73 25.06
CA THR A 124 -37.23 -25.63 25.07
C THR A 124 -37.64 -26.10 23.66
N LYS A 125 -37.47 -25.27 22.63
CA LYS A 125 -37.72 -25.66 21.22
C LYS A 125 -36.66 -26.63 20.69
N LYS A 126 -35.40 -26.48 21.10
CA LYS A 126 -34.24 -27.23 20.58
C LYS A 126 -33.92 -28.50 21.38
N ALA A 127 -34.17 -28.52 22.69
CA ALA A 127 -33.77 -29.59 23.59
C ALA A 127 -34.70 -30.82 23.51
N LYS A 128 -34.10 -32.02 23.46
CA LYS A 128 -34.80 -33.31 23.55
C LYS A 128 -34.74 -33.83 24.99
N VAL A 129 -35.53 -33.25 25.88
CA VAL A 129 -35.59 -33.66 27.29
C VAL A 129 -36.34 -35.00 27.43
N PRO A 130 -35.75 -36.05 28.03
CA PRO A 130 -36.44 -37.32 28.25
C PRO A 130 -37.76 -37.17 29.01
N GLY A 131 -38.80 -37.87 28.55
CA GLY A 131 -40.15 -37.79 29.12
C GLY A 131 -40.99 -36.60 28.63
N PHE A 132 -40.43 -35.64 27.90
CA PHE A 132 -41.15 -34.48 27.36
C PHE A 132 -41.19 -34.49 25.82
N ARG A 133 -42.32 -34.07 25.25
CA ARG A 133 -42.45 -33.91 23.79
C ARG A 133 -41.71 -32.65 23.35
N PRO A 134 -40.81 -32.70 22.34
CA PRO A 134 -40.08 -31.53 21.85
C PRO A 134 -40.99 -30.36 21.51
N GLY A 135 -40.58 -29.14 21.88
CA GLY A 135 -41.35 -27.91 21.63
C GLY A 135 -42.61 -27.72 22.50
N LYS A 136 -42.89 -28.60 23.48
CA LYS A 136 -43.89 -28.36 24.52
C LYS A 136 -43.23 -27.84 25.80
N LYS A 137 -44.00 -27.11 26.63
CA LYS A 137 -43.51 -26.49 27.86
C LYS A 137 -42.93 -27.57 28.79
N VAL A 138 -41.61 -27.50 29.03
CA VAL A 138 -40.91 -28.26 30.07
C VAL A 138 -40.81 -27.35 31.31
N PRO A 139 -41.03 -27.86 32.54
CA PRO A 139 -40.76 -27.08 33.75
C PRO A 139 -39.31 -26.58 33.79
N GLU A 140 -39.13 -25.30 34.11
CA GLU A 140 -37.84 -24.60 34.06
C GLU A 140 -36.74 -25.34 34.83
N SER A 141 -37.03 -25.79 36.06
CA SER A 141 -36.09 -26.54 36.90
C SER A 141 -35.55 -27.79 36.20
N ILE A 142 -36.43 -28.57 35.55
CA ILE A 142 -36.05 -29.78 34.81
C ILE A 142 -35.18 -29.42 33.60
N LEU A 143 -35.52 -28.34 32.88
CA LEU A 143 -34.76 -27.87 31.73
C LEU A 143 -33.35 -27.40 32.13
N ILE A 144 -33.23 -26.63 33.22
CA ILE A 144 -31.95 -26.16 33.77
C ILE A 144 -31.09 -27.33 34.27
N HIS A 145 -31.70 -28.31 34.95
CA HIS A 145 -30.97 -29.52 35.38
C HIS A 145 -30.46 -30.36 34.19
N HIS A 146 -31.21 -30.43 33.09
CA HIS A 146 -30.82 -31.17 31.90
C HIS A 146 -29.75 -30.45 31.06
N VAL A 147 -29.84 -29.13 30.92
CA VAL A 147 -28.97 -28.33 30.03
C VAL A 147 -27.77 -27.73 30.76
N GLY A 148 -27.86 -27.59 32.09
CA GLY A 148 -26.82 -27.03 32.95
C GLY A 148 -26.96 -25.52 33.18
N LYS A 149 -26.93 -25.10 34.45
CA LYS A 149 -27.10 -23.68 34.86
C LYS A 149 -26.10 -22.73 34.18
N SER A 150 -24.84 -23.15 34.00
CA SER A 150 -23.82 -22.33 33.33
C SER A 150 -24.14 -22.11 31.85
N PHE A 151 -24.63 -23.12 31.12
CA PHE A 151 -25.01 -22.94 29.72
C PHE A 151 -26.14 -21.91 29.57
N VAL A 152 -27.19 -22.03 30.40
CA VAL A 152 -28.31 -21.09 30.38
C VAL A 152 -27.83 -19.67 30.68
N ARG A 153 -27.01 -19.48 31.73
CA ARG A 153 -26.42 -18.17 32.08
C ARG A 153 -25.66 -17.55 30.90
N LYS A 154 -24.76 -18.32 30.27
CA LYS A 154 -23.94 -17.84 29.13
C LYS A 154 -24.80 -17.46 27.94
N ALA A 155 -25.78 -18.28 27.58
CA ALA A 155 -26.74 -17.97 26.51
C ALA A 155 -27.60 -16.74 26.83
N THR A 156 -27.94 -16.51 28.11
CA THR A 156 -28.62 -15.27 28.55
C THR A 156 -27.74 -14.04 28.38
N ILE A 157 -26.46 -14.10 28.78
CA ILE A 157 -25.51 -12.98 28.58
C ILE A 157 -25.35 -12.68 27.08
N GLU A 158 -25.16 -13.70 26.24
CA GLU A 158 -25.09 -13.56 24.78
C GLU A 158 -26.37 -12.90 24.21
N SER A 159 -27.55 -13.32 24.67
CA SER A 159 -28.83 -12.72 24.28
C SER A 159 -28.96 -11.26 24.71
N ILE A 160 -28.54 -10.92 25.94
CA ILE A 160 -28.52 -9.53 26.43
C ILE A 160 -27.59 -8.68 25.58
N LEU A 161 -26.35 -9.11 25.33
CA LEU A 161 -25.38 -8.37 24.52
C LEU A 161 -25.93 -8.14 23.10
N ARG A 162 -26.45 -9.18 22.45
CA ARG A 162 -27.01 -9.09 21.09
C ARG A 162 -28.17 -8.10 20.98
N ARG A 163 -29.04 -8.02 21.99
CA ARG A 163 -30.20 -7.10 21.99
C ARG A 163 -29.82 -5.70 22.43
N THR A 164 -28.97 -5.55 23.43
CA THR A 164 -28.68 -4.23 24.03
C THR A 164 -27.59 -3.44 23.31
N LEU A 165 -26.64 -4.10 22.63
CA LEU A 165 -25.55 -3.41 21.94
C LEU A 165 -26.04 -2.45 20.82
N PRO A 166 -27.02 -2.82 19.95
CA PRO A 166 -27.58 -1.88 18.97
C PRO A 166 -28.27 -0.67 19.62
N HIS A 167 -28.94 -0.86 20.76
CA HIS A 167 -29.55 0.26 21.51
C HIS A 167 -28.47 1.13 22.16
N ALA A 168 -27.38 0.57 22.67
CA ALA A 168 -26.26 1.33 23.23
C ALA A 168 -25.57 2.19 22.15
N MET A 169 -25.39 1.63 20.97
CA MET A 169 -24.82 2.31 19.79
C MET A 169 -25.67 3.46 19.23
N SER A 170 -26.94 3.59 19.66
CA SER A 170 -27.78 4.72 19.26
C SER A 170 -27.21 6.09 19.67
N SER A 171 -26.48 6.13 20.80
CA SER A 171 -25.80 7.31 21.34
C SER A 171 -24.69 7.87 20.44
N VAL A 172 -24.00 7.00 19.70
CA VAL A 172 -22.88 7.31 18.80
C VAL A 172 -23.25 7.21 17.32
N THR A 173 -24.52 7.00 17.00
CA THR A 173 -24.99 6.85 15.62
C THR A 173 -24.71 8.12 14.81
N GLY A 174 -24.18 7.95 13.60
CA GLY A 174 -23.76 9.05 12.71
C GLY A 174 -22.30 9.49 12.86
N ARG A 175 -21.63 9.16 13.97
CA ARG A 175 -20.17 9.37 14.16
C ARG A 175 -19.36 8.08 14.33
N ALA A 176 -19.98 6.97 14.73
CA ALA A 176 -19.32 5.67 14.83
C ALA A 176 -18.84 5.17 13.46
N LEU A 177 -17.61 4.67 13.40
CA LEU A 177 -17.06 4.06 12.18
C LEU A 177 -17.60 2.63 11.99
N LYS A 178 -17.86 2.23 10.73
CA LYS A 178 -18.31 0.88 10.34
C LYS A 178 -17.37 -0.18 10.96
N ASP A 179 -17.93 -1.28 11.46
CA ASP A 179 -17.23 -2.45 12.05
C ASP A 179 -16.19 -2.18 13.16
N SER A 180 -16.19 -0.98 13.76
CA SER A 180 -15.22 -0.61 14.80
C SER A 180 -15.56 -1.10 16.22
N VAL A 181 -16.77 -1.61 16.44
CA VAL A 181 -17.31 -1.92 17.78
C VAL A 181 -16.64 -3.14 18.39
N ARG A 182 -16.05 -3.00 19.58
CA ARG A 182 -15.38 -4.07 20.33
C ARG A 182 -15.82 -4.07 21.79
N ILE A 183 -16.46 -5.16 22.23
CA ILE A 183 -16.79 -5.35 23.66
C ILE A 183 -15.48 -5.56 24.42
N THR A 184 -15.21 -4.69 25.41
CA THR A 184 -13.94 -4.66 26.15
C THR A 184 -13.99 -5.50 27.42
N THR A 185 -15.14 -5.53 28.10
CA THR A 185 -15.37 -6.45 29.22
C THR A 185 -15.29 -7.90 28.74
N LYS A 186 -14.50 -8.75 29.41
CA LYS A 186 -14.40 -10.16 29.01
C LYS A 186 -15.68 -10.91 29.39
N PHE A 187 -16.03 -11.89 28.57
CA PHE A 187 -17.20 -12.73 28.82
C PHE A 187 -17.10 -13.56 30.12
N SER A 188 -15.88 -13.92 30.56
CA SER A 188 -15.63 -14.53 31.88
C SER A 188 -16.14 -13.65 33.01
N ASP A 189 -15.80 -12.36 32.94
CA ASP A 189 -16.03 -11.40 34.01
C ASP A 189 -17.54 -11.12 34.13
N MET A 190 -18.26 -11.15 33.00
CA MET A 190 -19.74 -11.14 32.95
C MET A 190 -20.37 -12.41 33.53
N ASP A 191 -19.84 -13.59 33.20
CA ASP A 191 -20.37 -14.89 33.66
C ASP A 191 -20.14 -15.12 35.16
N GLU A 192 -19.11 -14.49 35.74
CA GLU A 192 -18.85 -14.44 37.17
C GLU A 192 -19.73 -13.42 37.88
N SER A 193 -19.88 -12.20 37.33
CA SER A 193 -20.66 -11.14 37.98
C SER A 193 -22.18 -11.34 37.91
N PHE A 194 -22.70 -12.00 36.87
CA PHE A 194 -24.14 -12.08 36.61
C PHE A 194 -24.84 -13.26 37.33
N SER A 195 -25.74 -12.96 38.25
CA SER A 195 -26.46 -13.92 39.09
C SER A 195 -27.99 -13.72 39.11
N PHE A 196 -28.63 -14.09 38.00
CA PHE A 196 -30.09 -14.30 37.84
C PHE A 196 -30.79 -14.88 39.09
N PRO A 197 -31.98 -14.37 39.54
CA PRO A 197 -33.00 -13.66 38.73
C PRO A 197 -33.03 -12.13 38.77
N HIS A 198 -32.50 -11.49 39.82
CA HIS A 198 -32.74 -10.07 40.09
C HIS A 198 -31.54 -9.16 39.77
N ASP A 199 -30.63 -9.66 38.95
CA ASP A 199 -29.33 -9.03 38.72
C ASP A 199 -29.32 -8.18 37.45
N TYR A 200 -28.53 -7.12 37.48
CA TYR A 200 -28.27 -6.26 36.32
C TYR A 200 -27.03 -6.77 35.58
N LEU A 201 -26.87 -6.40 34.31
CA LEU A 201 -25.63 -6.69 33.57
C LEU A 201 -24.96 -5.38 33.20
N ARG A 202 -23.70 -5.21 33.59
CA ARG A 202 -22.84 -4.12 33.13
C ARG A 202 -21.79 -4.64 32.16
N TYR A 203 -21.60 -3.94 31.05
CA TYR A 203 -20.49 -4.17 30.14
C TYR A 203 -20.00 -2.87 29.50
N ASP A 204 -18.71 -2.82 29.19
CA ASP A 204 -18.09 -1.74 28.45
C ASP A 204 -17.89 -2.18 26.99
N ALA A 205 -18.42 -1.39 26.05
CA ALA A 205 -18.12 -1.49 24.63
C ALA A 205 -17.27 -0.29 24.19
N VAL A 206 -16.31 -0.52 23.32
CA VAL A 206 -15.47 0.51 22.71
C VAL A 206 -15.86 0.65 21.24
N VAL A 207 -15.95 1.89 20.77
CA VAL A 207 -16.23 2.25 19.38
C VAL A 207 -15.25 3.32 18.95
N ASP A 208 -14.65 3.16 17.79
CA ASP A 208 -13.84 4.21 17.18
C ASP A 208 -14.79 5.14 16.40
N VAL A 209 -14.66 6.46 16.60
CA VAL A 209 -15.51 7.48 15.97
C VAL A 209 -14.74 8.26 14.91
N ALA A 210 -15.47 8.89 13.99
CA ALA A 210 -14.91 9.81 13.01
C ALA A 210 -14.12 10.93 13.75
N PRO A 211 -12.83 11.13 13.43
CA PRO A 211 -11.98 12.03 14.19
C PRO A 211 -12.27 13.50 13.88
N GLU A 212 -12.15 14.36 14.90
CA GLU A 212 -12.25 15.81 14.74
C GLU A 212 -10.90 16.38 14.27
N ILE A 213 -10.90 17.10 13.14
CA ILE A 213 -9.68 17.63 12.51
C ILE A 213 -9.47 19.09 12.94
N LYS A 214 -8.34 19.35 13.61
CA LYS A 214 -7.93 20.68 14.04
C LYS A 214 -6.90 21.23 13.08
N TRP A 215 -7.20 22.36 12.46
CA TRP A 215 -6.31 23.04 11.53
C TRP A 215 -5.47 24.08 12.26
N VAL A 216 -4.16 24.04 12.02
CA VAL A 216 -3.15 24.92 12.60
C VAL A 216 -2.35 25.55 11.46
N PRO A 217 -2.66 26.79 11.02
CA PRO A 217 -3.76 27.65 11.47
C PRO A 217 -5.14 27.25 10.86
N GLU A 218 -6.22 27.76 11.45
CA GLU A 218 -7.62 27.33 11.20
C GLU A 218 -8.08 27.34 9.73
N LYS A 219 -7.48 28.22 8.90
CA LYS A 219 -7.67 28.28 7.44
C LYS A 219 -6.34 28.26 6.65
N GLY A 220 -5.34 27.55 7.15
CA GLY A 220 -4.01 27.47 6.53
C GLY A 220 -4.02 26.97 5.09
N TYR A 221 -4.97 26.08 4.76
CA TYR A 221 -5.15 25.52 3.41
C TYR A 221 -5.64 26.52 2.35
N ALA A 222 -6.18 27.68 2.74
CA ALA A 222 -6.82 28.61 1.79
C ALA A 222 -5.82 29.53 1.04
N ASN A 223 -4.57 29.63 1.51
CA ASN A 223 -3.51 30.44 0.88
C ASN A 223 -2.17 29.68 0.94
N LEU A 224 -2.18 28.42 0.48
CA LEU A 224 -0.96 27.61 0.46
C LEU A 224 0.09 28.25 -0.45
N LYS A 225 1.33 28.30 0.03
CA LYS A 225 2.52 28.57 -0.77
C LYS A 225 3.33 27.30 -0.85
N ILE A 226 3.52 26.78 -2.05
CA ILE A 226 4.08 25.46 -2.29
C ILE A 226 5.21 25.60 -3.30
N VAL A 227 6.39 25.12 -2.92
CA VAL A 227 7.51 24.96 -3.84
C VAL A 227 7.51 23.51 -4.32
N VAL A 228 7.44 23.31 -5.63
CA VAL A 228 7.45 21.98 -6.26
C VAL A 228 8.79 21.82 -6.98
N GLU A 229 9.62 20.89 -6.48
CA GLU A 229 10.83 20.47 -7.17
C GLU A 229 10.46 19.59 -8.38
N ILE A 230 11.02 19.89 -9.55
CA ILE A 230 10.86 19.10 -10.77
C ILE A 230 12.25 18.74 -11.30
N ASP A 231 12.50 17.46 -11.56
CA ASP A 231 13.74 17.00 -12.18
C ASP A 231 13.84 17.50 -13.64
N ASN A 232 15.01 17.99 -14.05
CA ASN A 232 15.26 18.46 -15.42
C ASN A 232 14.92 17.39 -16.49
N ASP A 233 15.09 16.11 -16.19
CA ASP A 233 14.82 14.97 -17.09
C ASP A 233 13.34 14.84 -17.50
N ILE A 234 12.43 15.53 -16.81
CA ILE A 234 10.99 15.54 -17.07
C ILE A 234 10.60 16.60 -18.12
N ASP A 235 11.49 17.56 -18.46
CA ASP A 235 11.26 18.52 -19.53
C ASP A 235 10.96 17.81 -20.86
N ALA A 236 9.86 18.19 -21.52
CA ALA A 236 9.41 17.47 -22.71
C ALA A 236 10.37 17.58 -23.90
N GLN A 237 11.25 18.58 -23.98
CA GLN A 237 12.26 18.67 -25.04
C GLN A 237 13.41 17.69 -24.76
N ILE A 238 13.95 17.70 -23.54
CA ILE A 238 15.01 16.78 -23.11
C ILE A 238 14.54 15.32 -23.23
N ALA A 239 13.36 15.00 -22.70
CA ALA A 239 12.76 13.68 -22.79
C ALA A 239 12.46 13.23 -24.23
N CYS A 240 12.04 14.17 -25.09
CA CYS A 240 11.82 13.90 -26.51
C CYS A 240 13.15 13.57 -27.23
N GLU A 241 14.18 14.41 -27.06
CA GLU A 241 15.51 14.18 -27.65
C GLU A 241 16.13 12.86 -27.19
N ALA A 242 15.99 12.52 -25.90
CA ALA A 242 16.44 11.24 -25.35
C ALA A 242 15.70 10.04 -25.97
N GLU A 243 14.38 10.10 -26.11
CA GLU A 243 13.57 9.04 -26.74
C GLU A 243 13.86 8.89 -28.24
N ILE A 244 14.06 10.01 -28.96
CA ILE A 244 14.49 10.01 -30.37
C ILE A 244 15.86 9.33 -30.49
N LYS A 245 16.83 9.75 -29.67
CA LYS A 245 18.19 9.19 -29.63
C LYS A 245 18.13 7.69 -29.36
N ARG A 246 17.35 7.25 -28.37
CA ARG A 246 17.14 5.84 -28.02
C ARG A 246 16.57 5.02 -29.19
N ARG A 247 15.57 5.54 -29.91
CA ARG A 247 14.96 4.85 -31.06
C ARG A 247 15.89 4.78 -32.26
N HIS A 248 16.60 5.88 -32.57
CA HIS A 248 17.62 5.90 -33.62
C HIS A 248 18.75 4.90 -33.31
N LYS A 249 19.21 4.87 -32.05
CA LYS A 249 20.13 3.87 -31.51
C LYS A 249 19.66 2.42 -31.66
N ALA A 250 18.36 2.15 -31.53
CA ALA A 250 17.80 0.80 -31.69
C ALA A 250 17.75 0.34 -33.16
N LEU A 251 17.86 1.26 -34.13
CA LEU A 251 17.95 0.95 -35.57
C LEU A 251 19.41 0.78 -36.05
N GLY A 252 20.40 1.14 -35.23
CA GLY A 252 21.82 1.00 -35.55
C GLY A 252 22.33 -0.43 -35.44
N SER A 253 23.12 -0.87 -36.42
CA SER A 253 23.74 -2.20 -36.39
C SER A 253 25.07 -2.19 -35.64
N LEU A 254 25.31 -3.17 -34.77
CA LEU A 254 26.60 -3.31 -34.09
C LEU A 254 27.60 -4.00 -35.01
N ARG A 255 28.75 -3.37 -35.24
CA ARG A 255 29.89 -3.92 -35.99
C ARG A 255 31.07 -4.10 -35.06
N ILE A 256 31.75 -5.25 -35.12
CA ILE A 256 32.92 -5.55 -34.28
C ILE A 256 34.07 -4.61 -34.66
N VAL A 257 34.78 -4.09 -33.65
CA VAL A 257 35.98 -3.27 -33.78
C VAL A 257 37.18 -4.05 -33.25
N THR A 258 38.25 -4.12 -34.05
CA THR A 258 39.49 -4.86 -33.71
C THR A 258 40.77 -4.09 -34.01
N ASP A 259 40.67 -2.94 -34.68
CA ASP A 259 41.77 -2.13 -35.20
C ASP A 259 42.06 -0.87 -34.35
N ARG A 260 41.18 -0.55 -33.39
CA ARG A 260 41.31 0.56 -32.45
C ARG A 260 40.74 0.22 -31.07
N GLY A 261 41.09 1.03 -30.08
CA GLY A 261 40.48 0.98 -28.75
C GLY A 261 39.14 1.72 -28.64
N LEU A 262 38.51 1.57 -27.48
CA LEU A 262 37.25 2.20 -27.08
C LEU A 262 37.30 3.74 -27.21
N GLN A 263 36.32 4.31 -27.91
CA GLN A 263 36.09 5.75 -28.03
C GLN A 263 34.95 6.24 -27.12
N VAL A 264 34.80 7.56 -26.98
CA VAL A 264 33.82 8.20 -26.08
C VAL A 264 32.40 8.23 -26.66
N VAL A 265 32.26 8.05 -27.97
CA VAL A 265 31.00 8.24 -28.71
C VAL A 265 30.81 7.09 -29.70
N GLY A 266 29.58 6.60 -29.86
CA GLY A 266 29.20 5.58 -30.84
C GLY A 266 29.63 4.14 -30.53
N ASP A 267 30.48 3.91 -29.53
CA ASP A 267 30.98 2.57 -29.19
C ASP A 267 30.13 1.88 -28.10
N VAL A 268 30.08 0.55 -28.19
CA VAL A 268 29.46 -0.36 -27.23
C VAL A 268 30.48 -1.45 -26.86
N ALA A 269 30.79 -1.60 -25.57
CA ALA A 269 31.73 -2.60 -25.07
C ALA A 269 31.04 -3.66 -24.20
N VAL A 270 31.46 -4.92 -24.33
CA VAL A 270 31.05 -6.02 -23.45
C VAL A 270 32.15 -6.24 -22.42
N LEU A 271 31.87 -5.90 -21.16
CA LEU A 271 32.86 -5.86 -20.08
C LEU A 271 32.61 -6.98 -19.05
N ASN A 272 33.68 -7.53 -18.49
CA ASN A 272 33.62 -8.09 -17.13
C ASN A 272 34.20 -7.05 -16.17
N ILE A 273 33.43 -6.72 -15.14
CA ILE A 273 33.82 -5.75 -14.10
C ILE A 273 33.97 -6.54 -12.80
N SER A 274 35.14 -6.43 -12.18
CA SER A 274 35.42 -6.95 -10.85
C SER A 274 35.95 -5.83 -9.97
N THR A 275 35.52 -5.81 -8.71
CA THR A 275 35.64 -4.63 -7.85
C THR A 275 36.06 -5.05 -6.44
N THR A 276 37.23 -4.58 -6.00
CA THR A 276 37.74 -4.82 -4.65
C THR A 276 37.83 -3.52 -3.87
N LYS A 277 37.54 -3.57 -2.57
CA LYS A 277 37.65 -2.43 -1.66
C LYS A 277 39.12 -2.17 -1.35
N VAL A 278 39.53 -0.90 -1.32
CA VAL A 278 40.86 -0.49 -0.88
C VAL A 278 40.76 -0.04 0.57
N THR A 279 41.33 -0.82 1.49
CA THR A 279 41.45 -0.46 2.91
C THR A 279 42.88 -0.01 3.23
N LYS A 280 43.07 0.69 4.36
CA LYS A 280 44.39 1.23 4.75
C LYS A 280 45.41 0.17 5.18
N ASP A 281 44.95 -1.07 5.39
CA ASP A 281 45.73 -2.20 5.89
C ASP A 281 45.96 -3.28 4.82
N ASP A 282 45.84 -2.93 3.53
CA ASP A 282 45.97 -3.82 2.35
C ASP A 282 45.00 -5.03 2.32
N ASP A 283 43.93 -5.03 3.12
CA ASP A 283 42.94 -6.11 3.13
C ASP A 283 41.98 -6.00 1.93
N VAL A 284 41.94 -7.04 1.11
CA VAL A 284 41.29 -7.06 -0.22
C VAL A 284 39.92 -7.72 -0.14
N GLU A 285 38.93 -6.96 0.32
CA GLU A 285 37.52 -7.38 0.35
C GLU A 285 36.87 -7.20 -1.04
N ARG A 286 36.18 -8.21 -1.58
CA ARG A 286 35.40 -8.05 -2.82
C ARG A 286 34.09 -7.31 -2.56
N ILE A 287 33.57 -6.64 -3.58
CA ILE A 287 32.28 -5.94 -3.54
C ILE A 287 31.31 -6.58 -4.54
N PRO A 288 30.63 -7.70 -4.21
CA PRO A 288 29.79 -8.43 -5.17
C PRO A 288 28.65 -7.59 -5.78
N SER A 289 28.14 -6.58 -5.07
CA SER A 289 27.14 -5.64 -5.55
C SER A 289 27.65 -4.67 -6.63
N ALA A 290 28.96 -4.61 -6.85
CA ALA A 290 29.63 -3.83 -7.88
C ALA A 290 30.43 -4.70 -8.88
N GLU A 291 30.18 -6.02 -8.91
CA GLU A 291 30.71 -6.93 -9.93
C GLU A 291 29.67 -7.19 -11.02
N SER A 292 30.11 -7.36 -12.28
CA SER A 292 29.23 -7.73 -13.39
C SER A 292 29.97 -8.51 -14.47
N LYS A 293 29.28 -9.43 -15.16
CA LYS A 293 29.86 -10.28 -16.20
C LYS A 293 29.05 -10.14 -17.49
N GLY A 294 29.73 -9.77 -18.57
CA GLY A 294 29.04 -9.44 -19.83
C GLY A 294 28.22 -8.15 -19.73
N PHE A 295 28.67 -7.19 -18.93
CA PHE A 295 28.06 -5.87 -18.83
C PHE A 295 28.20 -5.14 -20.17
N GLN A 296 27.08 -4.86 -20.82
CA GLN A 296 27.05 -4.10 -22.06
C GLN A 296 27.05 -2.60 -21.74
N LEU A 297 28.19 -1.95 -21.94
CA LEU A 297 28.35 -0.51 -21.80
C LEU A 297 28.14 0.17 -23.15
N ASP A 298 27.12 1.01 -23.26
CA ASP A 298 27.00 2.03 -24.30
C ASP A 298 27.72 3.31 -23.83
N THR A 299 28.74 3.74 -24.55
CA THR A 299 29.61 4.86 -24.14
C THR A 299 28.87 6.19 -24.03
N GLU A 300 27.74 6.33 -24.72
CA GLU A 300 26.87 7.50 -24.67
C GLU A 300 25.76 7.43 -23.60
N GLU A 301 25.71 6.37 -22.79
CA GLU A 301 24.74 6.14 -21.70
C GLU A 301 25.47 5.74 -20.40
N ALA A 302 26.63 6.36 -20.16
CA ALA A 302 27.54 6.05 -19.06
C ALA A 302 27.10 6.61 -17.68
N ASP A 303 25.96 7.31 -17.59
CA ASP A 303 25.50 8.03 -16.38
C ASP A 303 25.22 7.10 -15.17
N ASN A 304 25.08 5.79 -15.41
CA ASN A 304 24.94 4.78 -14.36
C ASN A 304 26.28 4.22 -13.86
N LEU A 305 27.42 4.77 -14.28
CA LEU A 305 28.77 4.40 -13.82
C LEU A 305 29.36 5.45 -12.88
N PRO A 306 30.32 5.08 -12.00
CA PRO A 306 31.04 6.05 -11.18
C PRO A 306 31.77 7.08 -12.05
N PRO A 307 31.78 8.37 -11.67
CA PRO A 307 32.53 9.41 -12.38
C PRO A 307 34.01 9.01 -12.56
N GLY A 308 34.56 9.22 -13.76
CA GLY A 308 35.92 8.79 -14.12
C GLY A 308 36.07 7.32 -14.52
N PHE A 309 35.02 6.48 -14.42
CA PHE A 309 35.07 5.08 -14.89
C PHE A 309 35.26 5.00 -16.40
N LEU A 310 34.44 5.73 -17.18
CA LEU A 310 34.55 5.76 -18.64
C LEU A 310 35.94 6.25 -19.06
N ASP A 311 36.39 7.38 -18.52
CA ASP A 311 37.72 7.95 -18.79
C ASP A 311 38.85 6.96 -18.54
N SER A 312 38.73 6.17 -17.47
CA SER A 312 39.70 5.14 -17.11
C SER A 312 39.76 3.97 -18.07
N ILE A 313 38.68 3.68 -18.84
CA ILE A 313 38.64 2.60 -19.83
C ILE A 313 38.76 3.06 -21.29
N ILE A 314 38.74 4.38 -21.58
CA ILE A 314 39.03 4.89 -22.92
C ILE A 314 40.33 4.27 -23.46
N GLY A 315 40.30 3.88 -24.73
CA GLY A 315 41.41 3.26 -25.43
C GLY A 315 41.58 1.74 -25.21
N ILE A 316 40.81 1.11 -24.30
CA ILE A 316 40.89 -0.34 -24.08
C ILE A 316 40.50 -1.12 -25.35
N GLN A 317 41.23 -2.17 -25.68
CA GLN A 317 40.97 -3.04 -26.83
C GLN A 317 40.22 -4.32 -26.45
N GLY A 318 39.60 -4.99 -27.43
CA GLY A 318 39.00 -6.32 -27.23
C GLY A 318 40.05 -7.34 -26.80
N GLY A 319 39.79 -8.04 -25.70
CA GLY A 319 40.72 -8.96 -25.02
C GLY A 319 41.64 -8.32 -23.99
N GLU A 320 41.65 -6.99 -23.85
CA GLU A 320 42.52 -6.29 -22.89
C GLU A 320 41.87 -6.20 -21.49
N THR A 321 42.71 -6.23 -20.44
CA THR A 321 42.31 -6.01 -19.05
C THR A 321 43.02 -4.80 -18.49
N LYS A 322 42.26 -3.89 -17.88
CA LYS A 322 42.75 -2.64 -17.29
C LYS A 322 42.28 -2.51 -15.84
N SER A 323 43.16 -2.05 -14.97
CA SER A 323 42.88 -1.88 -13.54
C SER A 323 43.14 -0.44 -13.11
N PHE A 324 42.20 0.17 -12.40
CA PHE A 324 42.27 1.56 -11.95
C PHE A 324 41.50 1.79 -10.64
N PRO A 325 41.98 2.65 -9.73
CA PRO A 325 41.26 3.02 -8.52
C PRO A 325 40.24 4.13 -8.81
N LEU A 326 39.05 4.02 -8.21
CA LEU A 326 38.03 5.07 -8.17
C LEU A 326 37.37 5.13 -6.80
N VAL A 327 36.63 6.21 -6.56
CA VAL A 327 35.83 6.40 -5.35
C VAL A 327 34.38 6.55 -5.79
N PHE A 328 33.48 5.77 -5.19
CA PHE A 328 32.06 5.96 -5.37
C PHE A 328 31.64 7.29 -4.72
N PRO A 329 30.87 8.15 -5.40
CA PRO A 329 30.47 9.44 -4.85
C PRO A 329 29.53 9.27 -3.66
N GLU A 330 29.50 10.26 -2.75
CA GLU A 330 28.57 10.29 -1.61
C GLU A 330 27.09 10.29 -2.05
N SER A 331 26.80 10.75 -3.27
CA SER A 331 25.47 10.75 -3.89
C SER A 331 25.06 9.42 -4.53
N TRP A 332 25.86 8.35 -4.40
CA TRP A 332 25.56 7.08 -5.07
C TRP A 332 24.25 6.44 -4.61
N LYS A 333 23.53 5.80 -5.54
CA LYS A 333 22.18 5.23 -5.30
C LYS A 333 22.18 4.15 -4.20
N GLN A 334 23.24 3.34 -4.13
CA GLN A 334 23.39 2.25 -3.15
C GLN A 334 24.17 2.75 -1.93
N GLU A 335 23.53 2.79 -0.76
CA GLU A 335 24.09 3.38 0.46
C GLU A 335 25.39 2.71 0.91
N ASN A 336 25.46 1.39 0.78
CA ASN A 336 26.62 0.56 1.14
C ASN A 336 27.86 0.79 0.25
N LEU A 337 27.74 1.58 -0.83
CA LEU A 337 28.85 1.94 -1.70
C LEU A 337 29.25 3.42 -1.61
N ARG A 338 28.46 4.29 -0.96
CA ARG A 338 28.78 5.74 -0.84
C ARG A 338 30.14 5.94 -0.17
N GLY A 339 31.00 6.78 -0.77
CA GLY A 339 32.34 7.09 -0.26
C GLY A 339 33.34 5.92 -0.31
N VAL A 340 32.99 4.76 -0.88
CA VAL A 340 33.88 3.59 -0.89
C VAL A 340 35.00 3.76 -1.92
N HIS A 341 36.25 3.67 -1.45
CA HIS A 341 37.43 3.52 -2.30
C HIS A 341 37.48 2.09 -2.87
N ALA A 342 37.44 1.98 -4.19
CA ALA A 342 37.40 0.71 -4.90
C ALA A 342 38.46 0.64 -6.01
N GLN A 343 39.13 -0.50 -6.10
CA GLN A 343 39.99 -0.87 -7.20
C GLN A 343 39.15 -1.66 -8.20
N PHE A 344 38.91 -1.05 -9.37
CA PHE A 344 38.25 -1.71 -10.47
C PHE A 344 39.27 -2.50 -11.30
N THR A 345 38.86 -3.68 -11.76
CA THR A 345 39.55 -4.48 -12.77
C THR A 345 38.53 -4.85 -13.84
N VAL A 346 38.73 -4.28 -15.03
CA VAL A 346 37.81 -4.33 -16.17
C VAL A 346 38.48 -5.08 -17.32
N GLU A 347 37.88 -6.18 -17.74
CA GLU A 347 38.25 -6.96 -18.92
C GLU A 347 37.26 -6.61 -20.04
N CYS A 348 37.75 -6.04 -21.14
CA CYS A 348 36.94 -5.83 -22.33
C CYS A 348 36.93 -7.11 -23.16
N LYS A 349 35.80 -7.81 -23.25
CA LYS A 349 35.67 -9.02 -24.06
C LYS A 349 35.56 -8.70 -25.54
N GLU A 350 34.59 -7.85 -25.86
CA GLU A 350 34.21 -7.52 -27.23
C GLU A 350 33.96 -6.02 -27.32
N LEU A 351 34.43 -5.41 -28.40
CA LEU A 351 34.22 -4.00 -28.70
C LEU A 351 33.43 -3.88 -30.00
N PHE A 352 32.39 -3.06 -29.98
CA PHE A 352 31.55 -2.78 -31.13
C PHE A 352 31.47 -1.27 -31.37
N TYR A 353 31.38 -0.89 -32.64
CA TYR A 353 30.92 0.42 -33.09
C TYR A 353 29.47 0.27 -33.56
N ARG A 354 28.61 1.21 -33.21
CA ARG A 354 27.23 1.22 -33.68
C ARG A 354 27.08 2.05 -34.95
N ASP A 355 26.85 1.34 -36.03
CA ASP A 355 26.59 1.89 -37.35
C ASP A 355 25.14 2.38 -37.43
N LEU A 356 24.95 3.67 -37.13
CA LEU A 356 23.67 4.34 -37.13
C LEU A 356 23.24 4.71 -38.57
N PRO A 357 21.98 4.46 -38.97
CA PRO A 357 21.48 4.91 -40.27
C PRO A 357 21.43 6.44 -40.34
N VAL A 358 21.54 7.00 -41.55
CA VAL A 358 21.34 8.44 -41.78
C VAL A 358 19.94 8.84 -41.34
N LEU A 359 19.85 9.98 -40.66
CA LEU A 359 18.65 10.44 -39.99
C LEU A 359 17.82 11.30 -40.98
N ASP A 360 17.12 10.61 -41.89
CA ASP A 360 16.29 11.19 -42.96
C ASP A 360 14.81 10.75 -42.90
N ASP A 361 13.98 11.25 -43.81
CA ASP A 361 12.55 10.92 -43.85
C ASP A 361 12.25 9.43 -44.10
N SER A 362 13.17 8.66 -44.70
CA SER A 362 12.99 7.21 -44.89
C SER A 362 13.07 6.43 -43.58
N LEU A 363 13.63 7.06 -42.53
CA LEU A 363 13.68 6.52 -41.18
C LEU A 363 12.39 6.77 -40.37
N ALA A 364 11.51 7.69 -40.83
CA ALA A 364 10.33 8.13 -40.09
C ALA A 364 9.43 6.95 -39.67
N GLU A 365 9.01 6.12 -40.63
CA GLU A 365 8.18 4.93 -40.39
C GLU A 365 8.84 3.92 -39.44
N ARG A 366 10.17 3.85 -39.41
CA ARG A 366 10.93 2.96 -38.53
C ARG A 366 11.07 3.49 -37.10
N LEU A 367 11.10 4.81 -36.92
CA LEU A 367 11.12 5.47 -35.61
C LEU A 367 9.72 5.50 -34.97
N LEU A 368 8.68 5.69 -35.77
CA LEU A 368 7.29 5.61 -35.33
C LEU A 368 6.40 5.09 -36.47
N PRO A 369 5.79 3.90 -36.33
CA PRO A 369 4.90 3.35 -37.36
C PRO A 369 3.72 4.27 -37.68
N GLY A 370 3.49 4.51 -38.97
CA GLY A 370 2.34 5.29 -39.46
C GLY A 370 2.62 6.75 -39.80
N CYS A 371 3.88 7.19 -39.79
CA CYS A 371 4.28 8.56 -40.13
C CYS A 371 5.24 8.64 -41.33
N SER A 372 5.13 9.71 -42.11
CA SER A 372 5.77 9.88 -43.42
C SER A 372 7.06 10.68 -43.42
N THR A 373 7.21 11.66 -42.52
CA THR A 373 8.39 12.53 -42.45
C THR A 373 9.00 12.53 -41.06
N LEU A 374 10.29 12.82 -41.01
CA LEU A 374 11.03 12.97 -39.78
C LEU A 374 10.46 14.13 -38.94
N ALA A 375 10.04 15.23 -39.58
CA ALA A 375 9.45 16.37 -38.90
C ALA A 375 8.16 15.99 -38.13
N GLU A 376 7.25 15.23 -38.76
CA GLU A 376 6.00 14.75 -38.16
C GLU A 376 6.26 13.77 -37.00
N VAL A 377 7.17 12.81 -37.19
CA VAL A 377 7.54 11.81 -36.17
C VAL A 377 8.17 12.47 -34.95
N VAL A 378 9.28 13.17 -35.21
CA VAL A 378 10.27 13.51 -34.19
C VAL A 378 9.82 14.71 -33.37
N LYS A 379 9.28 15.74 -34.03
CA LYS A 379 9.04 17.04 -33.37
C LYS A 379 7.62 17.29 -32.90
N GLU A 380 6.62 16.58 -33.42
CA GLU A 380 5.23 16.80 -33.02
C GLU A 380 4.66 15.63 -32.23
N SER A 381 4.66 14.41 -32.77
CA SER A 381 4.02 13.27 -32.07
C SER A 381 4.76 12.81 -30.79
N ILE A 382 6.08 12.66 -30.84
CA ILE A 382 6.89 12.30 -29.66
C ILE A 382 6.88 13.47 -28.66
N LEU A 383 7.09 14.71 -29.11
CA LEU A 383 7.06 15.89 -28.26
C LEU A 383 5.69 16.06 -27.57
N GLN A 384 4.58 15.84 -28.27
CA GLN A 384 3.23 15.93 -27.68
C GLN A 384 3.03 14.87 -26.59
N ARG A 385 3.47 13.63 -26.83
CA ARG A 385 3.47 12.58 -25.80
C ARG A 385 4.36 12.95 -24.61
N CYS A 386 5.55 13.50 -24.85
CA CYS A 386 6.45 13.96 -23.79
C CYS A 386 5.82 15.11 -22.98
N LYS A 387 5.12 16.06 -23.62
CA LYS A 387 4.35 17.12 -22.93
C LYS A 387 3.21 16.57 -22.09
N GLU A 388 2.50 15.54 -22.56
CA GLU A 388 1.43 14.89 -21.80
C GLU A 388 2.00 14.16 -20.55
N ILE A 389 3.16 13.51 -20.69
CA ILE A 389 3.89 12.89 -19.57
C ILE A 389 4.40 13.95 -18.60
N GLU A 390 5.06 15.00 -19.09
CA GLU A 390 5.55 16.14 -18.32
C GLU A 390 4.42 16.79 -17.51
N GLN A 391 3.30 17.13 -18.18
CA GLN A 391 2.13 17.72 -17.54
C GLN A 391 1.56 16.81 -16.45
N THR A 392 1.41 15.52 -16.73
CA THR A 392 0.91 14.53 -15.75
C THR A 392 1.86 14.42 -14.55
N ALA A 393 3.18 14.39 -14.78
CA ALA A 393 4.18 14.33 -13.72
C ALA A 393 4.21 15.61 -12.87
N LYS A 394 4.08 16.79 -13.49
CA LYS A 394 3.96 18.08 -12.78
C LYS A 394 2.69 18.16 -11.94
N GLU A 395 1.55 17.71 -12.47
CA GLU A 395 0.30 17.64 -11.72
C GLU A 395 0.41 16.68 -10.52
N GLN A 396 1.01 15.51 -10.70
CA GLN A 396 1.23 14.55 -9.61
C GLN A 396 2.20 15.09 -8.54
N ALA A 397 3.31 15.71 -8.95
CA ALA A 397 4.27 16.34 -8.02
C ALA A 397 3.62 17.49 -7.24
N THR A 398 2.78 18.29 -7.91
CA THR A 398 2.01 19.38 -7.29
C THR A 398 0.98 18.84 -6.29
N ASP A 399 0.21 17.81 -6.66
CA ASP A 399 -0.78 17.19 -5.78
C ASP A 399 -0.12 16.59 -4.54
N ASN A 400 0.99 15.86 -4.70
CA ASN A 400 1.76 15.32 -3.57
C ASN A 400 2.26 16.44 -2.66
N ALA A 401 2.84 17.51 -3.22
CA ALA A 401 3.32 18.65 -2.44
C ALA A 401 2.20 19.41 -1.71
N ILE A 402 0.99 19.50 -2.30
CA ILE A 402 -0.23 19.99 -1.63
C ILE A 402 -0.56 19.10 -0.44
N LEU A 403 -0.71 17.79 -0.65
CA LEU A 403 -1.14 16.84 0.38
C LEU A 403 -0.15 16.75 1.54
N ASP A 404 1.15 16.73 1.25
CA ASP A 404 2.24 16.77 2.23
C ASP A 404 2.20 18.06 3.07
N GLN A 405 1.81 19.18 2.47
CA GLN A 405 1.68 20.45 3.18
C GLN A 405 0.41 20.50 4.04
N LEU A 406 -0.71 19.93 3.57
CA LEU A 406 -1.92 19.77 4.38
C LEU A 406 -1.64 18.93 5.65
N CYS A 407 -0.90 17.82 5.51
CA CYS A 407 -0.51 16.95 6.63
C CYS A 407 0.22 17.66 7.77
N LYS A 408 1.03 18.68 7.45
CA LYS A 408 1.77 19.51 8.43
C LYS A 408 0.88 20.55 9.12
N MET A 409 -0.29 20.85 8.56
CA MET A 409 -1.26 21.83 9.07
C MET A 409 -2.41 21.20 9.87
N ILE A 410 -2.46 19.87 10.03
CA ILE A 410 -3.53 19.20 10.78
C ILE A 410 -3.06 18.41 12.01
N GLU A 411 -3.69 18.73 13.13
CA GLU A 411 -3.71 17.92 14.33
C GLU A 411 -4.98 17.07 14.34
N VAL A 412 -4.81 15.76 14.26
CA VAL A 412 -5.91 14.78 14.26
C VAL A 412 -5.45 13.51 14.97
N ASP A 413 -6.33 12.93 15.77
CA ASP A 413 -6.11 11.71 16.52
C ASP A 413 -6.69 10.54 15.72
N ILE A 414 -5.83 9.68 15.16
CA ILE A 414 -6.28 8.68 14.18
C ILE A 414 -6.81 7.43 14.90
N PRO A 415 -8.08 7.05 14.68
CA PRO A 415 -8.63 5.83 15.24
C PRO A 415 -7.97 4.58 14.66
N ARG A 416 -7.94 3.53 15.48
CA ARG A 416 -7.29 2.27 15.13
C ARG A 416 -7.96 1.59 13.95
N SER A 417 -9.28 1.67 13.83
CA SER A 417 -10.04 1.14 12.69
C SER A 417 -9.56 1.72 11.34
N LEU A 418 -9.49 3.05 11.19
CA LEU A 418 -9.02 3.68 9.94
C LEU A 418 -7.56 3.33 9.63
N PHE A 419 -6.70 3.29 10.64
CA PHE A 419 -5.30 2.87 10.47
C PHE A 419 -5.19 1.41 10.00
N GLU A 420 -5.91 0.49 10.64
CA GLU A 420 -5.91 -0.93 10.26
C GLU A 420 -6.54 -1.14 8.88
N GLU A 421 -7.56 -0.35 8.50
CA GLU A 421 -8.17 -0.41 7.17
C GLU A 421 -7.23 0.11 6.09
N GLN A 422 -6.72 1.35 6.20
CA GLN A 422 -5.84 1.94 5.19
C GLN A 422 -4.60 1.07 4.95
N GLY A 423 -3.98 0.59 6.03
CA GLY A 423 -2.81 -0.29 5.91
C GLY A 423 -3.13 -1.66 5.29
N ARG A 424 -4.34 -2.21 5.50
CA ARG A 424 -4.78 -3.44 4.80
C ARG A 424 -5.02 -3.19 3.31
N GLN A 425 -5.55 -2.03 2.92
CA GLN A 425 -5.72 -1.66 1.52
C GLN A 425 -4.36 -1.54 0.82
N LEU A 426 -3.42 -0.79 1.40
CA LEU A 426 -2.05 -0.66 0.86
C LEU A 426 -1.33 -2.02 0.77
N TYR A 427 -1.49 -2.87 1.79
CA TYR A 427 -0.93 -4.22 1.74
C TYR A 427 -1.57 -5.08 0.65
N GLY A 428 -2.89 -4.99 0.47
CA GLY A 428 -3.62 -5.66 -0.62
C GLY A 428 -3.10 -5.25 -2.00
N ALA A 429 -2.93 -3.95 -2.24
CA ALA A 429 -2.34 -3.43 -3.47
C ALA A 429 -0.90 -3.94 -3.69
N LYS A 430 -0.07 -3.95 -2.63
CA LYS A 430 1.29 -4.51 -2.67
C LYS A 430 1.31 -6.00 -3.00
N LEU A 431 0.39 -6.80 -2.44
CA LEU A 431 0.28 -8.23 -2.76
C LEU A 431 -0.13 -8.46 -4.23
N LEU A 432 -1.07 -7.68 -4.76
CA LEU A 432 -1.46 -7.73 -6.17
C LEU A 432 -0.28 -7.40 -7.10
N GLN A 433 0.51 -6.38 -6.76
CA GLN A 433 1.72 -6.02 -7.52
C GLN A 433 2.78 -7.13 -7.51
N ILE A 434 3.03 -7.76 -6.35
CA ILE A 434 3.95 -8.90 -6.24
C ILE A 434 3.43 -10.08 -7.08
N GLN A 435 2.14 -10.39 -7.01
CA GLN A 435 1.52 -11.48 -7.79
C GLN A 435 1.55 -11.22 -9.32
N ALA A 436 1.47 -9.96 -9.75
CA ALA A 436 1.60 -9.60 -11.17
C ALA A 436 3.05 -9.76 -11.68
N ASN A 437 4.03 -9.44 -10.84
CA ASN A 437 5.46 -9.45 -11.20
C ASN A 437 6.17 -10.80 -10.94
N MET A 438 5.62 -11.64 -10.06
CA MET A 438 6.24 -12.90 -9.61
C MET A 438 5.23 -14.05 -9.61
N LYS A 439 5.65 -15.20 -10.12
CA LYS A 439 4.90 -16.46 -9.96
C LYS A 439 5.10 -17.00 -8.54
N LEU A 440 4.30 -16.51 -7.61
CA LEU A 440 4.23 -17.04 -6.23
C LEU A 440 3.62 -18.45 -6.23
N ASP A 441 4.12 -19.31 -5.35
CA ASP A 441 3.44 -20.56 -5.00
C ASP A 441 2.38 -20.34 -3.90
N GLU A 442 1.53 -21.35 -3.67
CA GLU A 442 0.43 -21.28 -2.69
C GLU A 442 0.93 -21.11 -1.25
N GLN A 443 2.11 -21.63 -0.91
CA GLN A 443 2.70 -21.52 0.43
C GLN A 443 3.27 -20.12 0.68
N GLN A 444 3.94 -19.55 -0.33
CA GLN A 444 4.41 -18.16 -0.32
C GLN A 444 3.24 -17.19 -0.21
N LEU A 445 2.18 -17.38 -1.01
CA LEU A 445 0.98 -16.54 -0.95
C LEU A 445 0.26 -16.66 0.41
N ALA A 446 0.18 -17.86 1.00
CA ALA A 446 -0.39 -18.06 2.33
C ALA A 446 0.46 -17.42 3.45
N SER A 447 1.79 -17.45 3.31
CA SER A 447 2.73 -16.81 4.24
C SER A 447 2.58 -15.28 4.22
N LEU A 448 2.58 -14.69 3.01
CA LEU A 448 2.36 -13.26 2.79
C LEU A 448 0.95 -12.81 3.22
N SER A 449 -0.08 -13.64 3.01
CA SER A 449 -1.45 -13.33 3.45
C SER A 449 -1.71 -13.60 4.94
N SER A 450 -0.69 -13.99 5.72
CA SER A 450 -0.88 -14.35 7.13
C SER A 450 -1.14 -13.11 8.01
N PRO A 451 -1.93 -13.24 9.10
CA PRO A 451 -2.15 -12.12 10.02
C PRO A 451 -0.86 -11.54 10.61
N LYS A 452 0.19 -12.36 10.73
CA LYS A 452 1.52 -11.93 11.17
C LYS A 452 2.17 -11.00 10.14
N ALA A 453 2.22 -11.41 8.87
CA ALA A 453 2.83 -10.61 7.80
C ALA A 453 2.09 -9.27 7.59
N VAL A 454 0.76 -9.27 7.72
CA VAL A 454 -0.04 -8.03 7.72
C VAL A 454 0.35 -7.13 8.88
N ASN A 455 0.43 -7.65 10.12
CA ASN A 455 0.77 -6.84 11.29
C ASN A 455 2.21 -6.29 11.22
N GLU A 456 3.19 -7.09 10.77
CA GLU A 456 4.57 -6.63 10.55
C GLU A 456 4.64 -5.49 9.52
N TYR A 457 3.82 -5.56 8.45
CA TYR A 457 3.69 -4.46 7.49
C TYR A 457 3.03 -3.21 8.09
N LEU A 458 1.96 -3.36 8.89
CA LEU A 458 1.30 -2.25 9.59
C LEU A 458 2.24 -1.54 10.58
N GLU A 459 3.14 -2.28 11.23
CA GLU A 459 4.15 -1.70 12.14
C GLU A 459 5.27 -1.01 11.37
N TYR A 460 5.77 -1.62 10.28
CA TYR A 460 6.84 -1.06 9.45
C TYR A 460 6.43 0.21 8.68
N GLU A 461 5.26 0.19 8.03
CA GLU A 461 4.72 1.35 7.29
C GLU A 461 3.92 2.31 8.18
N ARG A 462 4.03 2.22 9.52
CA ARG A 462 3.15 2.96 10.44
C ARG A 462 3.11 4.46 10.15
N GLU A 463 4.24 5.09 9.88
CA GLU A 463 4.32 6.51 9.58
C GLU A 463 3.64 6.86 8.25
N ASN A 464 3.93 6.08 7.19
CA ASN A 464 3.33 6.22 5.86
C ASN A 464 1.80 6.03 5.88
N ILE A 465 1.31 4.97 6.53
CA ILE A 465 -0.13 4.73 6.73
C ILE A 465 -0.78 5.90 7.48
N THR A 466 -0.14 6.37 8.57
CA THR A 466 -0.65 7.51 9.36
C THR A 466 -0.70 8.77 8.51
N HIS A 467 0.31 9.00 7.66
CA HIS A 467 0.39 10.13 6.75
C HIS A 467 -0.75 10.09 5.70
N LEU A 468 -0.96 8.95 5.04
CA LEU A 468 -2.04 8.78 4.06
C LEU A 468 -3.44 8.94 4.69
N VAL A 469 -3.67 8.39 5.90
CA VAL A 469 -4.93 8.63 6.63
C VAL A 469 -5.10 10.13 6.94
N LYS A 470 -4.04 10.84 7.34
CA LYS A 470 -4.08 12.29 7.54
C LYS A 470 -4.43 13.04 6.24
N GLN A 471 -3.82 12.70 5.11
CA GLN A 471 -4.12 13.31 3.80
C GLN A 471 -5.60 13.15 3.45
N ASN A 472 -6.13 11.91 3.51
CA ASN A 472 -7.53 11.61 3.18
C ASN A 472 -8.51 12.33 4.11
N LEU A 473 -8.22 12.38 5.42
CA LEU A 473 -9.02 13.12 6.40
C LEU A 473 -9.02 14.63 6.13
N ALA A 474 -7.85 15.23 5.88
CA ALA A 474 -7.71 16.65 5.55
C ALA A 474 -8.51 17.02 4.29
N VAL A 475 -8.41 16.19 3.25
CA VAL A 475 -9.13 16.33 1.98
C VAL A 475 -10.64 16.28 2.20
N GLY A 476 -11.16 15.24 2.85
CA GLY A 476 -12.60 15.09 3.10
C GLY A 476 -13.21 16.18 4.01
N ASP A 477 -12.40 16.82 4.84
CA ASP A 477 -12.81 17.97 5.65
C ASP A 477 -12.82 19.28 4.84
N ILE A 478 -11.85 19.52 3.96
CA ILE A 478 -11.89 20.65 3.01
C ILE A 478 -13.11 20.54 2.09
N PHE A 479 -13.39 19.35 1.54
CA PHE A 479 -14.56 19.11 0.68
C PHE A 479 -15.86 19.57 1.35
N LYS A 480 -16.02 19.26 2.64
CA LYS A 480 -17.19 19.65 3.46
C LYS A 480 -17.19 21.14 3.83
N ARG A 481 -16.04 21.72 4.20
CA ARG A 481 -15.92 23.13 4.62
C ARG A 481 -16.17 24.11 3.49
N GLU A 482 -15.63 23.83 2.31
CA GLU A 482 -15.80 24.65 1.11
C GLU A 482 -17.05 24.26 0.29
N ASN A 483 -17.82 23.27 0.77
CA ASN A 483 -19.08 22.80 0.17
C ASN A 483 -18.93 22.45 -1.32
N LEU A 484 -17.85 21.74 -1.64
CA LEU A 484 -17.56 21.28 -3.00
C LEU A 484 -18.57 20.20 -3.43
N GLN A 485 -18.79 20.08 -4.73
CA GLN A 485 -19.74 19.12 -5.30
C GLN A 485 -19.19 18.51 -6.60
N PHE A 486 -19.48 17.22 -6.79
CA PHE A 486 -19.32 16.50 -8.06
C PHE A 486 -20.71 16.08 -8.56
N SER A 487 -20.85 15.75 -9.84
CA SER A 487 -22.16 15.41 -10.39
C SER A 487 -22.55 13.96 -10.09
N THR A 488 -23.84 13.68 -9.94
CA THR A 488 -24.32 12.30 -9.76
C THR A 488 -24.06 11.42 -11.01
N GLU A 489 -24.04 12.03 -12.20
CA GLU A 489 -23.72 11.37 -13.47
C GLU A 489 -22.25 10.91 -13.52
N GLU A 490 -21.33 11.75 -13.03
CA GLU A 490 -19.89 11.44 -12.89
C GLU A 490 -19.65 10.29 -11.91
N LEU A 491 -20.31 10.30 -10.74
CA LEU A 491 -20.26 9.19 -9.78
C LEU A 491 -20.76 7.87 -10.39
N VAL A 492 -21.94 7.89 -11.04
CA VAL A 492 -22.51 6.67 -11.65
C VAL A 492 -21.59 6.12 -12.73
N LYS A 493 -21.11 6.99 -13.62
CA LYS A 493 -20.19 6.62 -14.71
C LYS A 493 -18.89 5.99 -14.17
N GLU A 494 -18.30 6.55 -13.12
CA GLU A 494 -17.02 6.06 -12.60
C GLU A 494 -17.17 4.78 -11.76
N VAL A 495 -18.32 4.59 -11.11
CA VAL A 495 -18.71 3.29 -10.52
C VAL A 495 -18.91 2.23 -11.61
N GLU A 496 -19.59 2.57 -12.72
CA GLU A 496 -19.74 1.65 -13.87
C GLU A 496 -18.38 1.27 -14.49
N ASN A 497 -17.48 2.23 -14.67
CA ASN A 497 -16.10 2.00 -15.14
C ASN A 497 -15.37 1.02 -14.19
N SER A 498 -15.37 1.31 -12.88
CA SER A 498 -14.70 0.49 -11.87
C SER A 498 -15.24 -0.95 -11.84
N ILE A 499 -16.57 -1.11 -11.87
CA ILE A 499 -17.23 -2.43 -11.92
C ILE A 499 -16.89 -3.18 -13.22
N ALA A 500 -16.77 -2.47 -14.35
CA ALA A 500 -16.36 -3.08 -15.61
C ALA A 500 -14.91 -3.61 -15.57
N GLU A 501 -13.99 -2.94 -14.86
CA GLU A 501 -12.63 -3.44 -14.65
C GLU A 501 -12.59 -4.69 -13.76
N PHE A 502 -13.31 -4.71 -12.63
CA PHE A 502 -13.42 -5.91 -11.79
C PHE A 502 -13.97 -7.11 -12.59
N LYS A 503 -15.02 -6.90 -13.38
CA LYS A 503 -15.60 -7.93 -14.26
C LYS A 503 -14.60 -8.42 -15.31
N ARG A 504 -13.85 -7.51 -15.95
CA ARG A 504 -12.81 -7.85 -16.93
C ARG A 504 -11.69 -8.72 -16.33
N ASN A 505 -11.39 -8.52 -15.04
CA ASN A 505 -10.35 -9.23 -14.32
C ASN A 505 -10.85 -10.50 -13.59
N ASN A 506 -12.14 -10.85 -13.71
CA ASN A 506 -12.82 -11.92 -12.95
C ASN A 506 -12.64 -11.79 -11.42
N GLN A 507 -12.65 -10.56 -10.91
CA GLN A 507 -12.53 -10.26 -9.49
C GLN A 507 -13.91 -10.14 -8.85
N GLU A 508 -14.04 -10.66 -7.63
CA GLU A 508 -15.22 -10.46 -6.77
C GLU A 508 -15.19 -9.01 -6.23
N TYR A 509 -16.35 -8.36 -6.19
CA TYR A 509 -16.49 -6.97 -5.80
C TYR A 509 -17.80 -6.75 -5.02
N ASP A 510 -17.85 -5.66 -4.25
CA ASP A 510 -19.02 -5.22 -3.48
C ASP A 510 -19.43 -3.84 -4.01
N GLU A 511 -20.67 -3.71 -4.49
CA GLU A 511 -21.16 -2.50 -5.16
C GLU A 511 -21.25 -1.29 -4.23
N GLU A 512 -21.59 -1.49 -2.95
CA GLU A 512 -21.62 -0.40 -1.98
C GLU A 512 -20.19 0.07 -1.66
N ARG A 513 -19.27 -0.88 -1.48
CA ARG A 513 -17.86 -0.54 -1.22
C ARG A 513 -17.16 0.13 -2.40
N VAL A 514 -17.42 -0.33 -3.63
CA VAL A 514 -16.87 0.32 -4.83
C VAL A 514 -17.43 1.74 -4.97
N LYS A 515 -18.72 1.95 -4.66
CA LYS A 515 -19.32 3.29 -4.66
C LYS A 515 -18.71 4.21 -3.61
N ASP A 516 -18.55 3.74 -2.36
CA ASP A 516 -17.90 4.50 -1.29
C ASP A 516 -16.47 4.91 -1.71
N GLN A 517 -15.68 3.98 -2.29
CA GLN A 517 -14.31 4.25 -2.76
C GLN A 517 -14.24 5.23 -3.94
N VAL A 518 -15.13 5.11 -4.93
CA VAL A 518 -15.19 6.05 -6.07
C VAL A 518 -15.62 7.44 -5.60
N GLN A 519 -16.53 7.53 -4.62
CA GLN A 519 -16.89 8.80 -4.01
C GLN A 519 -15.67 9.48 -3.34
N GLU A 520 -14.89 8.76 -2.53
CA GLU A 520 -13.67 9.30 -1.92
C GLU A 520 -12.66 9.81 -2.96
N ILE A 521 -12.50 9.10 -4.08
CA ILE A 521 -11.62 9.51 -5.20
C ILE A 521 -12.12 10.81 -5.86
N LEU A 522 -13.44 10.94 -6.09
CA LEU A 522 -14.03 12.14 -6.70
C LEU A 522 -13.99 13.35 -5.75
N GLU A 523 -14.25 13.15 -4.45
CA GLU A 523 -14.07 14.17 -3.42
C GLU A 523 -12.62 14.69 -3.41
N GLY A 524 -11.64 13.78 -3.42
CA GLY A 524 -10.22 14.11 -3.48
C GLY A 524 -9.80 14.84 -4.75
N ALA A 525 -10.29 14.40 -5.91
CA ALA A 525 -10.02 15.07 -7.18
C ALA A 525 -10.54 16.52 -7.18
N LYS A 526 -11.75 16.77 -6.65
CA LYS A 526 -12.34 18.11 -6.56
C LYS A 526 -11.62 19.01 -5.56
N VAL A 527 -11.18 18.49 -4.43
CA VAL A 527 -10.37 19.25 -3.46
C VAL A 527 -9.02 19.63 -4.03
N LEU A 528 -8.33 18.72 -4.72
CA LEU A 528 -7.04 19.01 -5.35
C LEU A 528 -7.18 20.01 -6.50
N GLU A 529 -8.24 19.90 -7.31
CA GLU A 529 -8.59 20.89 -8.33
C GLU A 529 -8.76 22.29 -7.72
N TRP A 530 -9.61 22.42 -6.69
CA TRP A 530 -9.84 23.67 -5.98
C TRP A 530 -8.55 24.22 -5.34
N LEU A 531 -7.74 23.37 -4.69
CA LEU A 531 -6.49 23.79 -4.07
C LEU A 531 -5.45 24.27 -5.10
N ARG A 532 -5.35 23.65 -6.28
CA ARG A 532 -4.47 24.13 -7.36
C ARG A 532 -4.88 25.50 -7.90
N GLU A 533 -6.17 25.83 -7.90
CA GLU A 533 -6.66 27.16 -8.31
C GLU A 533 -6.42 28.25 -7.25
N HIS A 534 -6.37 27.90 -5.97
CA HIS A 534 -6.27 28.86 -4.85
C HIS A 534 -4.87 28.93 -4.21
N ALA A 535 -3.99 27.94 -4.45
CA ALA A 535 -2.62 27.94 -3.98
C ALA A 535 -1.67 28.76 -4.87
N THR A 536 -0.66 29.38 -4.25
CA THR A 536 0.50 29.92 -4.97
C THR A 536 1.53 28.80 -5.13
N ILE A 537 1.69 28.30 -6.36
CA ILE A 537 2.62 27.22 -6.68
C ILE A 537 3.84 27.81 -7.40
N GLU A 538 5.02 27.59 -6.84
CA GLU A 538 6.31 27.97 -7.42
C GLU A 538 7.06 26.71 -7.85
N TYR A 539 7.43 26.63 -9.12
CA TYR A 539 8.18 25.50 -9.68
C TYR A 539 9.68 25.79 -9.66
N VAL A 540 10.47 24.87 -9.10
CA VAL A 540 11.94 24.95 -9.05
C VAL A 540 12.51 23.72 -9.74
N THR A 541 13.36 23.93 -10.74
CA THR A 541 14.04 22.83 -11.43
C THR A 541 15.28 22.40 -10.64
N LYS A 542 15.49 21.08 -10.56
CA LYS A 542 16.53 20.43 -9.75
C LYS A 542 17.79 20.08 -10.53
#